data_AF-A0A962VHW9-F1
#
_entry.id   AF-A0A962VHW9-F1
#
_cell.length_a   1.000
_cell.length_b   1.000
_cell.length_c   1.000
_cell.angle_alpha   90.00
_cell.angle_beta   90.00
_cell.angle_gamma   90.00
#
_symmetry.space_group_name_H-M   'P 1'
#
loop_
_entity.id
_entity.type
_entity.pdbx_description
1 polymer ?
#
loop_
_entity_poly.entity_id
_entity_poly.type
_entity_poly.pdbx_seq_one_letter_code
_entity_poly.pdbx_strand_id
1 'polypeptide(L)' 'DECIIPAPYWVSYPDMVLLADGKPVIIKTTVEQNFKISPEQLEASITPRTKMLFLNSPSNPTGVAYSRAELEALGEV' A
#
# COMPACT_ATOMS: atom_id res chain seq x y z
N ASP A 1 15.10 -2.21 5.55
CA ASP A 1 14.02 -2.85 4.77
C ASP A 1 13.10 -1.81 4.14
N GLU A 2 12.38 -2.17 3.09
CA GLU A 2 11.39 -1.32 2.41
C GLU A 2 9.97 -1.77 2.76
N CYS A 3 9.11 -0.82 3.10
CA CYS A 3 7.70 -1.05 3.39
C CYS A 3 6.83 -0.24 2.42
N ILE A 4 6.00 -0.92 1.64
CA ILE A 4 5.14 -0.32 0.64
C ILE A 4 3.88 0.25 1.31
N ILE A 5 3.52 1.49 0.97
CA ILE A 5 2.37 2.20 1.54
C ILE A 5 1.56 2.85 0.41
N PRO A 6 0.33 2.36 0.13
CA PRO A 6 -0.61 3.04 -0.75
C PRO A 6 -1.03 4.40 -0.18
N ALA A 7 -0.93 5.47 -0.97
CA ALA A 7 -1.45 6.79 -0.62
C ALA A 7 -2.78 7.06 -1.32
N PRO A 8 -3.74 7.74 -0.67
CA PRO A 8 -3.64 8.34 0.68
C PRO A 8 -3.70 7.28 1.80
N TYR A 9 -2.91 7.50 2.86
CA TYR A 9 -2.70 6.56 3.97
C TYR A 9 -3.03 7.17 5.33
N TRP A 10 -3.20 6.31 6.34
CA TRP A 10 -3.22 6.76 7.73
C TRP A 10 -1.87 7.37 8.10
N VAL A 11 -1.92 8.56 8.69
CA VAL A 11 -0.80 9.50 8.80
C VAL A 11 0.48 8.88 9.38
N SER A 12 0.35 7.93 10.31
CA SER A 12 1.51 7.38 11.02
C SER A 12 2.24 6.26 10.29
N TYR A 13 1.72 5.68 9.19
CA TYR A 13 2.40 4.54 8.55
C TYR A 13 3.84 4.85 8.11
N PRO A 14 4.14 5.97 7.43
CA PRO A 14 5.53 6.28 7.05
C PRO A 14 6.43 6.51 8.27
N ASP A 15 5.92 7.20 9.30
CA ASP A 15 6.69 7.50 10.51
C ASP A 15 7.00 6.23 11.33
N MET A 16 6.07 5.27 11.38
CA MET A 16 6.31 3.95 11.99
C MET A 16 7.41 3.18 11.27
N VAL A 17 7.47 3.27 9.93
CA VAL A 17 8.53 2.64 9.13
C VAL A 17 9.87 3.32 9.39
N LEU A 18 9.90 4.65 9.42
CA LEU A 18 11.12 5.42 9.72
C LEU A 18 11.63 5.13 11.14
N LEU A 19 10.75 5.03 12.13
CA LEU A 19 11.09 4.70 13.52
C LEU A 19 11.76 3.32 13.65
N ALA A 20 11.46 2.40 12.72
CA ALA A 20 12.06 1.06 12.65
C ALA A 20 13.29 0.99 11.74
N ASP A 21 13.94 2.12 11.43
CA ASP A 21 15.06 2.23 10.47
C ASP A 21 14.73 1.69 9.05
N GLY A 22 13.43 1.64 8.72
CA GLY A 22 12.92 1.24 7.44
C GLY A 22 12.78 2.40 6.46
N LYS A 23 12.57 2.08 5.19
CA LYS A 23 12.29 3.06 4.13
C LYS A 23 10.84 2.91 3.65
N PRO A 24 9.97 3.91 3.85
CA PRO A 24 8.64 3.90 3.27
C PRO A 24 8.72 4.07 1.75
N VAL A 25 8.01 3.22 1.02
CA VAL A 25 7.87 3.27 -0.45
C VAL A 25 6.41 3.62 -0.75
N ILE A 26 6.16 4.87 -1.15
CA ILE A 26 4.81 5.38 -1.34
C ILE A 26 4.32 5.13 -2.77
N ILE A 27 3.20 4.42 -2.91
CA ILE A 27 2.49 4.28 -4.19
C ILE A 27 1.32 5.26 -4.20
N LYS A 28 1.35 6.26 -5.09
CA LYS A 28 0.27 7.26 -5.19
C LYS A 28 -0.90 6.68 -6.00
N THR A 29 -2.09 6.71 -5.41
CA THR A 29 -3.34 6.43 -6.11
C THR A 29 -4.08 7.72 -6.44
N THR A 30 -5.16 7.61 -7.22
CA THR A 30 -6.01 8.72 -7.66
C THR A 30 -7.47 8.43 -7.35
N VAL A 31 -8.33 9.43 -7.52
CA VAL A 31 -9.77 9.26 -7.29
C VAL A 31 -10.39 8.34 -8.35
N GLU A 32 -9.90 8.35 -9.59
CA GLU A 32 -10.41 7.54 -10.71
C GLU A 32 -10.21 6.04 -10.48
N GLN A 33 -9.15 5.65 -9.75
CA GLN A 33 -8.91 4.27 -9.33
C GLN A 33 -9.50 3.96 -7.94
N ASN A 34 -10.43 4.78 -7.45
CA ASN A 34 -11.04 4.69 -6.12
C ASN A 34 -10.00 4.61 -4.99
N PHE A 35 -8.87 5.30 -5.15
CA PHE A 35 -7.77 5.29 -4.19
C PHE A 35 -7.18 3.91 -3.85
N LYS A 36 -7.32 2.93 -4.75
CA LYS A 36 -6.79 1.57 -4.58
C LYS A 36 -5.62 1.35 -5.55
N ILE A 37 -4.58 0.68 -5.07
CA ILE A 37 -3.51 0.17 -5.94
C ILE A 37 -3.95 -1.05 -6.74
N SER A 38 -3.38 -1.23 -7.93
CA SER A 38 -3.50 -2.44 -8.74
C SER A 38 -2.36 -3.44 -8.47
N PRO A 39 -2.52 -4.73 -8.83
CA PRO A 39 -1.45 -5.72 -8.76
C PRO A 39 -0.18 -5.30 -9.51
N GLU A 40 -0.33 -4.67 -10.68
CA GLU A 40 0.81 -4.24 -11.50
C GLU A 40 1.60 -3.11 -10.83
N GLN A 41 0.90 -2.19 -10.14
CA GLN A 41 1.55 -1.15 -9.35
C GLN A 41 2.28 -1.73 -8.14
N LEU A 42 1.73 -2.78 -7.51
CA LEU A 42 2.38 -3.48 -6.41
C LEU A 42 3.65 -4.18 -6.89
N GLU A 43 3.56 -5.02 -7.93
CA GLU A 43 4.68 -5.76 -8.52
C GLU A 43 5.83 -4.81 -8.91
N ALA A 44 5.50 -3.72 -9.61
CA ALA A 44 6.49 -2.72 -10.03
C ALA A 44 7.19 -2.00 -8.86
N SER A 45 6.61 -2.05 -7.66
CA SER A 45 7.15 -1.42 -6.45
C SER A 45 7.94 -2.39 -5.56
N ILE A 46 7.94 -3.69 -5.87
CA ILE A 46 8.68 -4.70 -5.11
C ILE A 46 10.16 -4.67 -5.51
N THR A 47 11.04 -4.68 -4.50
CA THR A 47 12.48 -4.81 -4.66
C THR A 47 12.99 -5.96 -3.80
N PRO A 48 14.26 -6.41 -3.96
CA PRO A 48 14.85 -7.39 -3.04
C PRO A 48 14.87 -6.97 -1.57
N ARG A 49 14.60 -5.69 -1.25
CA ARG A 49 14.52 -5.17 0.12
C ARG A 49 13.09 -4.99 0.62
N THR A 50 12.06 -5.22 -0.19
CA THR A 50 10.67 -5.15 0.25
C THR A 50 10.40 -6.23 1.27
N LYS A 51 9.83 -5.84 2.42
CA LYS A 51 9.47 -6.77 3.50
C LYS A 51 8.00 -6.72 3.91
N MET A 52 7.30 -5.63 3.59
CA MET A 52 5.94 -5.44 4.05
C MET A 52 5.15 -4.53 3.10
N LEU A 53 3.86 -4.82 2.96
CA LEU A 53 2.85 -3.95 2.37
C LEU A 53 1.86 -3.54 3.47
N PHE A 54 1.61 -2.24 3.61
CA PHE A 54 0.47 -1.75 4.38
C PHE A 54 -0.79 -1.85 3.54
N LEU A 55 -1.80 -2.56 4.05
CA LEU A 55 -3.12 -2.64 3.44
C LEU A 55 -4.19 -2.33 4.49
N ASN A 56 -4.99 -1.30 4.24
CA ASN A 56 -6.02 -0.82 5.16
C ASN A 56 -7.38 -0.79 4.45
N SER A 57 -8.30 -1.65 4.88
CA SER A 57 -9.61 -1.84 4.26
C SER A 57 -10.67 -2.13 5.34
N PRO A 58 -11.72 -1.29 5.49
CA PRO A 58 -11.91 0.00 4.83
C PRO A 58 -10.79 0.99 5.17
N SER A 59 -10.37 1.77 4.17
CA SER A 59 -9.25 2.69 4.28
C SER A 59 -9.59 3.92 5.10
N ASN A 60 -8.66 4.35 5.95
CA ASN A 60 -8.55 5.70 6.46
C ASN A 60 -7.42 6.40 5.68
N PRO A 61 -7.67 7.50 4.95
CA PRO A 61 -8.81 8.42 5.11
C PRO A 61 -9.96 8.30 4.11
N THR A 62 -9.91 7.37 3.15
CA THR A 62 -10.82 7.43 1.97
C THR A 62 -12.18 6.77 2.19
N GLY A 63 -12.31 5.92 3.21
CA GLY A 63 -13.48 5.08 3.43
C GLY A 63 -13.65 3.93 2.43
N VAL A 64 -12.73 3.79 1.45
CA VAL A 64 -12.84 2.77 0.39
C VAL A 64 -12.42 1.40 0.92
N ALA A 65 -13.20 0.37 0.60
CA ALA A 65 -12.84 -1.02 0.85
C ALA A 65 -12.41 -1.71 -0.44
N TYR A 66 -11.43 -2.61 -0.31
CA TYR A 66 -11.12 -3.60 -1.33
C TYR A 66 -12.18 -4.69 -1.34
N SER A 67 -12.56 -5.13 -2.55
CA SER A 67 -13.34 -6.35 -2.73
C SER A 67 -12.48 -7.59 -2.53
N ARG A 68 -13.11 -8.75 -2.32
CA ARG A 68 -12.41 -10.04 -2.24
C ARG A 68 -11.52 -10.30 -3.45
N ALA A 69 -12.05 -10.11 -4.65
CA ALA A 69 -11.31 -10.38 -5.89
C ALA A 69 -10.07 -9.47 -6.03
N GLU A 70 -10.15 -8.22 -5.59
CA GLU A 70 -9.01 -7.30 -5.60
C GLU A 70 -7.96 -7.71 -4.56
N LEU A 71 -8.37 -8.18 -3.37
CA LEU A 71 -7.44 -8.69 -2.36
C LEU A 71 -6.76 -9.99 -2.82
N GLU A 72 -7.49 -10.89 -3.45
CA GLU A 72 -6.95 -12.12 -4.04
C GLU A 72 -5.93 -11.78 -5.14
N ALA A 73 -6.26 -10.85 -6.04
CA ALA A 73 -5.33 -10.40 -7.08
C ALA A 73 -4.05 -9.75 -6.53
N LEU A 74 -4.14 -9.01 -5.41
CA LEU A 74 -2.96 -8.47 -4.72
C LEU A 74 -2.16 -9.56 -3.98
N GLY A 75 -2.77 -10.67 -3.59
CA GLY A 75 -2.12 -11.77 -2.87
C GLY A 75 -1.36 -12.74 -3.77
N GLU A 76 -1.63 -12.74 -5.08
CA GLU A 76 -0.87 -13.50 -6.09
C GLU A 76 0.43 -12.80 -6.54
N VAL A 77 0.64 -11.56 -6.08
CA VAL A 77 1.86 -10.77 -6.26
C VAL A 77 2.81 -11.03 -5.09
#